data_AF-A0A147IUF9-F1
#
_entry.id   AF-A0A147IUF9-F1
#
_cell.length_a   1.000
_cell.length_b   1.000
_cell.length_c   1.000
_cell.angle_alpha   90.00
_cell.angle_beta   90.00
_cell.angle_gamma   90.00
#
_symmetry.space_group_name_H-M   'P 1'
#
loop_
_entity.id
_entity.type
_entity.pdbx_description
1 polymer ?
#
loop_
_entity_poly.entity_id
_entity_poly.type
_entity_poly.pdbx_seq_one_letter_code
_entity_poly.pdbx_strand_id
1 'polypeptide(L)'
;MIAVGAAQAQRAEEASDWRLAATEDDRVRLRGWRNAWMKGLTQARAGGAAAEIAALGHLADPDHSMAGPELPDGDYRCRTFKMGTQGRALLTYVAYPYFRCRVSDGGVRLTKIDGSQRLTGRIYPDTDARSIFLGTMILGDEERSYAYGRDRARDMAGVVERIDARRWRIAFPFPAYESVVDILELVPVAAP
;
A
#
# COMPACT_ATOMS: atom_id res chain seq x y z
N MET A 1 -14.31 -7.41 36.02
CA MET A 1 -13.44 -8.32 35.24
C MET A 1 -14.05 -8.72 33.89
N ILE A 2 -15.34 -9.04 33.80
CA ILE A 2 -16.01 -9.44 32.54
C ILE A 2 -15.95 -8.36 31.43
N ALA A 3 -16.17 -7.08 31.78
CA ALA A 3 -16.14 -5.97 30.81
C ALA A 3 -14.74 -5.67 30.24
N VAL A 4 -13.67 -5.96 30.99
CA VAL A 4 -12.29 -5.76 30.54
C VAL A 4 -11.90 -6.84 29.52
N GLY A 5 -12.33 -8.09 29.73
CA GLY A 5 -12.11 -9.19 28.79
C GLY A 5 -12.81 -8.98 27.45
N ALA A 6 -14.06 -8.48 27.45
CA ALA A 6 -14.78 -8.16 26.22
C ALA A 6 -14.11 -7.04 25.42
N ALA A 7 -13.65 -5.98 26.08
CA ALA A 7 -12.94 -4.88 25.43
C ALA A 7 -11.52 -5.24 24.92
N GLN A 8 -10.91 -6.29 25.48
CA GLN A 8 -9.64 -6.85 24.99
C GLN A 8 -9.87 -7.75 23.78
N ALA A 9 -10.91 -8.60 23.82
CA ALA A 9 -11.30 -9.45 22.71
C ALA A 9 -11.70 -8.62 21.48
N GLN A 10 -12.52 -7.58 21.67
CA GLN A 10 -12.90 -6.64 20.61
C GLN A 10 -11.66 -5.96 19.98
N ARG A 11 -10.70 -5.51 20.80
CA ARG A 11 -9.45 -4.92 20.32
C ARG A 11 -8.57 -5.91 19.55
N ALA A 12 -8.56 -7.18 19.95
CA ALA A 12 -7.84 -8.22 19.23
C ALA A 12 -8.49 -8.53 17.88
N GLU A 13 -9.83 -8.55 17.83
CA GLU A 13 -10.60 -8.76 16.61
C GLU A 13 -10.44 -7.60 15.62
N GLU A 14 -10.57 -6.34 16.09
CA GLU A 14 -10.25 -5.13 15.29
C GLU A 14 -8.79 -5.10 14.83
N ALA A 15 -7.87 -5.65 15.64
CA ALA A 15 -6.47 -5.84 15.27
C ALA A 15 -6.26 -7.03 14.32
N SER A 16 -7.29 -7.77 13.91
CA SER A 16 -7.15 -8.89 12.97
C SER A 16 -8.02 -8.71 11.73
N ASP A 17 -9.17 -8.04 11.84
CA ASP A 17 -10.07 -7.77 10.73
C ASP A 17 -9.93 -6.33 10.23
N TRP A 18 -9.32 -6.20 9.06
CA TRP A 18 -9.19 -4.90 8.39
C TRP A 18 -10.54 -4.25 8.09
N ARG A 19 -11.64 -5.01 7.94
CA ARG A 19 -12.96 -4.47 7.60
C ARG A 19 -13.54 -3.63 8.74
N LEU A 20 -13.24 -4.02 9.98
CA LEU A 20 -13.58 -3.27 11.19
C LEU A 20 -12.68 -2.04 11.35
N ALA A 21 -11.40 -2.16 11.04
CA ALA A 21 -10.44 -1.06 11.15
C ALA A 21 -10.56 0.00 10.04
N ALA A 22 -10.94 -0.40 8.82
CA ALA A 22 -10.97 0.48 7.66
C ALA A 22 -12.07 1.54 7.76
N THR A 23 -11.78 2.73 7.25
CA THR A 23 -12.80 3.74 6.98
C THR A 23 -13.79 3.25 5.92
N GLU A 24 -14.98 3.83 5.87
CA GLU A 24 -15.96 3.49 4.85
C GLU A 24 -15.44 3.79 3.43
N ASP A 25 -14.80 4.93 3.25
CA ASP A 25 -14.19 5.35 1.98
C ASP A 25 -13.12 4.35 1.54
N ASP A 26 -12.30 3.86 2.47
CA ASP A 26 -11.28 2.86 2.18
C ASP A 26 -11.85 1.49 1.84
N ARG A 27 -12.94 1.07 2.50
CA ARG A 27 -13.64 -0.15 2.07
C ARG A 27 -14.15 -0.03 0.63
N VAL A 28 -14.63 1.14 0.21
CA VAL A 28 -15.04 1.39 -1.19
C VAL A 28 -13.83 1.32 -2.13
N ARG A 29 -12.74 2.03 -1.81
CA ARG A 29 -11.51 2.04 -2.61
C ARG A 29 -10.93 0.63 -2.77
N LEU A 30 -10.86 -0.13 -1.68
CA LEU A 30 -10.37 -1.51 -1.67
C LEU A 30 -11.27 -2.44 -2.49
N ARG A 31 -12.60 -2.30 -2.48
CA ARG A 31 -13.47 -3.12 -3.37
C ARG A 31 -13.19 -2.85 -4.86
N GLY A 32 -12.84 -1.61 -5.20
CA GLY A 32 -12.54 -1.17 -6.56
C GLY A 32 -11.07 -1.30 -7.00
N TRP A 33 -10.22 -1.95 -6.20
CA TRP A 33 -8.76 -1.89 -6.37
C TRP A 33 -8.28 -2.29 -7.77
N ARG A 34 -8.81 -3.40 -8.30
CA ARG A 34 -8.46 -3.92 -9.63
C ARG A 34 -8.89 -2.98 -10.75
N ASN A 35 -10.07 -2.37 -10.62
CA ASN A 35 -10.56 -1.41 -11.60
C ASN A 35 -9.69 -0.15 -11.63
N ALA A 36 -9.24 0.32 -10.46
CA ALA A 36 -8.28 1.42 -10.38
C ALA A 36 -6.96 1.04 -11.08
N TRP A 37 -6.44 -0.16 -10.80
CA TRP A 37 -5.21 -0.65 -11.43
C TRP A 37 -5.32 -0.67 -12.96
N MET A 38 -6.35 -1.31 -13.50
CA MET A 38 -6.56 -1.41 -14.95
C MET A 38 -6.76 -0.05 -15.62
N LYS A 39 -7.47 0.87 -14.94
CA LYS A 39 -7.62 2.25 -15.40
C LYS A 39 -6.28 2.98 -15.43
N GLY A 40 -5.47 2.86 -14.38
CA GLY A 40 -4.14 3.45 -14.28
C GLY A 40 -3.20 2.94 -15.39
N LEU A 41 -3.15 1.62 -15.60
CA LEU A 41 -2.37 1.01 -16.69
C LEU A 41 -2.81 1.51 -18.06
N THR A 42 -4.12 1.57 -18.31
CA THR A 42 -4.67 2.05 -19.58
C THR A 42 -4.24 3.50 -19.86
N GLN A 43 -4.40 4.38 -18.87
CA GLN A 43 -4.02 5.79 -19.02
C GLN A 43 -2.50 5.98 -19.16
N ALA A 44 -1.70 5.25 -18.40
CA ALA A 44 -0.26 5.34 -18.46
C ALA A 44 0.29 4.84 -19.81
N ARG A 45 -0.24 3.72 -20.33
CA ARG A 45 0.10 3.21 -21.68
C ARG A 45 -0.31 4.19 -22.78
N ALA A 46 -1.51 4.75 -22.70
CA ALA A 46 -1.97 5.76 -23.66
C ALA A 46 -1.12 7.05 -23.61
N GLY A 47 -0.53 7.36 -22.45
CA GLY A 47 0.42 8.47 -22.29
C GLY A 47 1.87 8.13 -22.67
N GLY A 48 2.12 6.97 -23.29
CA GLY A 48 3.44 6.61 -23.83
C GLY A 48 4.28 5.67 -22.97
N ALA A 49 3.85 5.34 -21.74
CA ALA A 49 4.67 4.54 -20.80
C ALA A 49 4.58 3.02 -21.01
N ALA A 50 4.27 2.56 -22.23
CA ALA A 50 4.01 1.15 -22.49
C ALA A 50 5.26 0.27 -22.29
N ALA A 51 6.42 0.74 -22.73
CA ALA A 51 7.69 0.01 -22.58
C ALA A 51 8.15 -0.04 -21.12
N GLU A 52 8.01 1.08 -20.40
CA GLU A 52 8.33 1.20 -18.98
C GLU A 52 7.45 0.27 -18.14
N ILE A 53 6.15 0.21 -18.42
CA ILE A 53 5.22 -0.70 -17.75
C ILE A 53 5.56 -2.16 -18.06
N ALA A 54 5.89 -2.49 -19.31
CA ALA A 54 6.30 -3.84 -19.68
C ALA A 54 7.56 -4.29 -18.91
N ALA A 55 8.52 -3.38 -18.72
CA ALA A 55 9.76 -3.64 -17.97
C ALA A 55 9.52 -3.93 -16.46
N LEU A 56 8.35 -3.58 -15.91
CA LEU A 56 8.01 -3.90 -14.51
C LEU A 56 7.67 -5.38 -14.30
N GLY A 57 7.32 -6.11 -15.38
CA GLY A 57 6.92 -7.52 -15.32
C GLY A 57 5.80 -7.75 -14.31
N HIS A 58 5.97 -8.77 -13.46
CA HIS A 58 5.01 -9.13 -12.41
C HIS A 58 4.64 -7.99 -11.45
N LEU A 59 5.46 -6.93 -11.33
CA LEU A 59 5.12 -5.81 -10.46
C LEU A 59 3.89 -5.02 -10.98
N ALA A 60 3.71 -4.94 -12.30
CA ALA A 60 2.59 -4.23 -12.92
C ALA A 60 1.40 -5.12 -13.29
N ASP A 61 1.48 -6.43 -13.01
CA ASP A 61 0.47 -7.42 -13.37
C ASP A 61 -0.56 -7.62 -12.24
N PRO A 62 -1.79 -7.08 -12.34
CA PRO A 62 -2.80 -7.18 -11.28
C PRO A 62 -3.32 -8.61 -11.05
N ASP A 63 -2.95 -9.59 -11.87
CA ASP A 63 -3.35 -11.00 -11.73
C ASP A 63 -2.26 -11.88 -11.10
N HIS A 64 -1.06 -11.34 -10.90
CA HIS A 64 0.06 -12.07 -10.30
C HIS A 64 0.15 -11.86 -8.79
N SER A 65 -0.01 -12.94 -8.02
CA SER A 65 0.27 -13.00 -6.59
C SER A 65 0.74 -14.40 -6.19
N MET A 66 1.47 -14.48 -5.08
CA MET A 66 1.93 -15.73 -4.48
C MET A 66 1.31 -15.90 -3.10
N ALA A 67 1.16 -17.15 -2.66
CA ALA A 67 0.78 -17.45 -1.28
C ALA A 67 1.82 -16.94 -0.27
N GLY A 68 1.37 -16.71 0.96
CA GLY A 68 2.19 -16.17 2.05
C GLY A 68 2.52 -14.69 1.84
N PRO A 69 1.52 -13.80 1.93
CA PRO A 69 1.68 -12.36 1.72
C PRO A 69 2.40 -11.65 2.88
N GLU A 70 2.68 -12.36 3.98
CA GLU A 70 3.32 -11.81 5.16
C GLU A 70 4.68 -11.19 4.79
N LEU A 71 4.95 -10.02 5.38
CA LEU A 71 6.21 -9.32 5.25
C LEU A 71 7.11 -9.69 6.43
N PRO A 72 8.30 -10.29 6.21
CA PRO A 72 9.28 -10.45 7.27
C PRO A 72 9.71 -9.09 7.86
N ASP A 73 9.97 -9.06 9.16
CA ASP A 73 10.59 -7.89 9.79
C ASP A 73 11.95 -7.58 9.18
N GLY A 74 12.29 -6.30 9.09
CA GLY A 74 13.59 -5.84 8.62
C GLY A 74 13.54 -4.59 7.75
N ASP A 75 14.70 -4.27 7.18
CA ASP A 75 14.88 -3.13 6.29
C ASP A 75 14.58 -3.50 4.84
N TYR A 76 13.89 -2.60 4.16
CA TYR A 76 13.49 -2.74 2.76
C TYR A 76 13.95 -1.53 1.97
N ARG A 77 14.34 -1.76 0.72
CA ARG A 77 14.30 -0.70 -0.29
C ARG A 77 12.89 -0.68 -0.88
N CYS A 78 12.34 0.51 -1.06
CA CYS A 78 11.00 0.69 -1.58
C CYS A 78 10.92 1.81 -2.60
N ARG A 79 10.08 1.68 -3.62
CA ARG A 79 9.86 2.75 -4.62
C ARG A 79 8.44 2.70 -5.14
N THR A 80 7.93 3.86 -5.55
CA THR A 80 6.54 4.01 -5.99
C THR A 80 6.47 4.22 -7.50
N PHE A 81 5.50 3.60 -8.12
CA PHE A 81 5.08 3.84 -9.50
C PHE A 81 3.68 4.41 -9.48
N LYS A 82 3.51 5.61 -10.01
CA LYS A 82 2.21 6.28 -10.10
C LYS A 82 1.68 6.10 -11.52
N MET A 83 0.45 5.60 -11.65
CA MET A 83 -0.14 5.30 -12.95
C MET A 83 -1.54 5.91 -13.08
N GLY A 84 -1.77 6.55 -14.22
CA GLY A 84 -2.95 7.38 -14.47
C GLY A 84 -2.95 8.69 -13.68
N THR A 85 -3.91 9.55 -14.02
CA THR A 85 -4.17 10.83 -13.35
C THR A 85 -5.65 10.94 -13.03
N GLN A 86 -5.99 11.50 -11.86
CA GLN A 86 -7.35 11.90 -11.52
C GLN A 86 -7.70 13.31 -12.05
N GLY A 87 -6.88 13.86 -12.95
CA GLY A 87 -7.09 15.16 -13.58
C GLY A 87 -6.29 16.32 -12.97
N ARG A 88 -5.52 16.07 -11.90
CA ARG A 88 -4.66 17.08 -11.26
C ARG A 88 -3.19 16.99 -11.67
N ALA A 89 -2.70 15.79 -12.00
CA ALA A 89 -1.34 15.57 -12.46
C ALA A 89 -1.26 15.64 -14.00
N LEU A 90 -0.19 16.25 -14.51
CA LEU A 90 0.09 16.33 -15.96
C LEU A 90 0.62 15.01 -16.54
N LEU A 91 1.38 14.25 -15.74
CA LEU A 91 1.96 12.98 -16.15
C LEU A 91 1.02 11.82 -15.79
N THR A 92 0.82 10.89 -16.72
CA THR A 92 0.05 9.66 -16.49
C THR A 92 0.91 8.50 -16.01
N TYR A 93 2.23 8.68 -15.96
CA TYR A 93 3.18 7.71 -15.41
C TYR A 93 4.34 8.43 -14.73
N VAL A 94 4.68 8.00 -13.51
CA VAL A 94 5.87 8.45 -12.79
C VAL A 94 6.50 7.26 -12.09
N ALA A 95 7.80 7.05 -12.27
CA ALA A 95 8.59 6.06 -11.55
C ALA A 95 9.57 6.76 -10.60
N TYR A 96 9.44 6.50 -9.31
CA TYR A 96 10.33 7.08 -8.30
C TYR A 96 11.57 6.20 -8.06
N PRO A 97 12.70 6.79 -7.60
CA PRO A 97 13.85 6.03 -7.16
C PRO A 97 13.56 5.24 -5.88
N TYR A 98 14.52 4.41 -5.46
CA TYR A 98 14.45 3.71 -4.19
C TYR A 98 14.63 4.65 -2.99
N PHE A 99 13.84 4.36 -1.97
CA PHE A 99 13.81 4.95 -0.64
C PHE A 99 13.94 3.84 0.40
N ARG A 100 14.12 4.22 1.66
CA ARG A 100 14.17 3.28 2.78
C ARG A 100 12.78 3.05 3.35
N CYS A 101 12.43 1.78 3.53
CA CYS A 101 11.26 1.33 4.26
C CYS A 101 11.68 0.36 5.36
N ARG A 102 10.85 0.21 6.38
CA ARG A 102 11.03 -0.77 7.45
C ARG A 102 9.74 -1.48 7.74
N VAL A 103 9.84 -2.80 7.87
CA VAL A 103 8.80 -3.67 8.43
C VAL A 103 9.23 -4.04 9.85
N SER A 104 8.29 -3.99 10.79
CA SER A 104 8.53 -4.28 12.19
C SER A 104 7.28 -4.86 12.85
N ASP A 105 7.43 -5.27 14.12
CA ASP A 105 6.33 -5.73 14.97
C ASP A 105 5.74 -7.06 14.47
N GLY A 106 6.61 -7.97 14.01
CA GLY A 106 6.18 -9.27 13.49
C GLY A 106 5.47 -9.16 12.14
N GLY A 107 5.88 -8.23 11.28
CA GLY A 107 5.37 -8.07 9.93
C GLY A 107 4.16 -7.14 9.81
N VAL A 108 3.63 -6.64 10.94
CA VAL A 108 2.36 -5.91 10.94
C VAL A 108 2.53 -4.40 10.81
N ARG A 109 3.73 -3.83 10.96
CA ARG A 109 3.94 -2.38 10.81
C ARG A 109 4.88 -2.09 9.65
N LEU A 110 4.42 -1.26 8.72
CA LEU A 110 5.22 -0.76 7.60
C LEU A 110 5.39 0.75 7.73
N THR A 111 6.63 1.23 7.56
CA THR A 111 6.94 2.66 7.50
C THR A 111 7.92 2.95 6.37
N LYS A 112 7.59 3.94 5.52
CA LYS A 112 8.54 4.57 4.59
C LYS A 112 9.28 5.69 5.31
N ILE A 113 10.59 5.56 5.43
CA ILE A 113 11.44 6.35 6.31
C ILE A 113 11.78 7.71 5.69
N ASP A 114 12.06 7.75 4.39
CA ASP A 114 12.51 8.95 3.68
C ASP A 114 11.73 9.22 2.38
N GLY A 115 12.03 10.36 1.76
CA GLY A 115 11.29 10.94 0.64
C GLY A 115 10.21 11.94 1.09
N SER A 116 9.71 12.72 0.13
CA SER A 116 8.72 13.78 0.39
C SER A 116 7.30 13.26 0.68
N GLN A 117 7.01 12.04 0.23
CA GLN A 117 5.77 11.34 0.56
C GLN A 117 6.15 10.05 1.27
N ARG A 118 5.94 10.05 2.58
CA ARG A 118 6.14 8.90 3.46
C ARG A 118 4.79 8.31 3.84
N LEU A 119 4.80 7.07 4.29
CA LEU A 119 3.62 6.40 4.81
C LEU A 119 3.99 5.63 6.06
N THR A 120 3.05 5.52 6.98
CA THR A 120 3.14 4.60 8.11
C THR A 120 1.78 3.97 8.33
N GLY A 121 1.75 2.70 8.65
CA GLY A 121 0.49 1.99 8.82
C GLY A 121 0.68 0.55 9.24
N ARG A 122 -0.45 -0.13 9.29
CA ARG A 122 -0.58 -1.51 9.75
C ARG A 122 -0.98 -2.43 8.60
N ILE A 123 -0.40 -3.62 8.58
CA ILE A 123 -0.73 -4.72 7.68
C ILE A 123 -1.69 -5.65 8.42
N TYR A 124 -2.78 -6.02 7.76
CA TYR A 124 -3.81 -6.91 8.25
C TYR A 124 -3.90 -8.13 7.32
N PRO A 125 -4.16 -9.33 7.85
CA PRO A 125 -4.45 -10.48 7.00
C PRO A 125 -5.77 -10.29 6.23
N ASP A 126 -5.88 -10.90 5.03
CA ASP A 126 -7.15 -10.96 4.28
C ASP A 126 -7.38 -12.33 3.64
N THR A 127 -6.41 -12.82 2.84
CA THR A 127 -6.44 -14.17 2.26
C THR A 127 -5.06 -14.83 2.35
N ASP A 128 -4.96 -16.07 1.85
CA ASP A 128 -3.69 -16.80 1.71
C ASP A 128 -2.66 -16.16 0.77
N ALA A 129 -3.09 -15.24 -0.10
CA ALA A 129 -2.27 -14.57 -1.11
C ALA A 129 -2.25 -13.04 -0.97
N ARG A 130 -3.07 -12.47 -0.07
CA ARG A 130 -3.18 -11.02 0.11
C ARG A 130 -3.30 -10.60 1.56
N SER A 131 -2.69 -9.46 1.85
CA SER A 131 -2.88 -8.68 3.08
C SER A 131 -3.39 -7.28 2.73
N ILE A 132 -3.86 -6.53 3.71
CA ILE A 132 -4.33 -5.14 3.54
C ILE A 132 -3.47 -4.21 4.37
N PHE A 133 -2.93 -3.16 3.73
CA PHE A 133 -2.33 -2.04 4.43
C PHE A 133 -3.40 -0.99 4.71
N LEU A 134 -3.50 -0.55 5.96
CA LEU A 134 -4.24 0.66 6.35
C LEU A 134 -3.29 1.60 7.10
N GLY A 135 -3.21 2.84 6.65
CA GLY A 135 -2.27 3.78 7.22
C GLY A 135 -2.49 5.19 6.72
N THR A 136 -1.50 6.04 6.98
CA THR A 136 -1.60 7.46 6.70
C THR A 136 -0.36 7.97 5.98
N MET A 137 -0.56 8.96 5.14
CA MET A 137 0.49 9.66 4.42
C MET A 137 1.06 10.82 5.25
N ILE A 138 2.39 10.89 5.30
CA ILE A 138 3.18 11.96 5.91
C ILE A 138 3.82 12.75 4.75
N LEU A 139 3.63 14.07 4.72
CA LEU A 139 4.09 14.94 3.65
C LEU A 139 5.26 15.82 4.09
N GLY A 140 6.23 15.99 3.20
CA GLY A 140 7.35 16.91 3.39
C GLY A 140 8.11 16.67 4.69
N ASP A 141 8.27 17.75 5.45
CA ASP A 141 8.99 17.84 6.71
C ASP A 141 8.15 17.47 7.95
N GLU A 142 6.89 17.02 7.76
CA GLU A 142 6.05 16.57 8.88
C GLU A 142 6.74 15.44 9.68
N GLU A 143 7.05 15.69 10.96
CA GLU A 143 7.76 14.70 11.78
C GLU A 143 6.85 13.57 12.28
N ARG A 144 5.54 13.83 12.38
CA ARG A 144 4.56 12.90 12.93
C ARG A 144 3.40 12.69 11.98
N SER A 145 2.91 11.47 11.95
CA SER A 145 1.68 11.14 11.24
C SER A 145 0.46 11.44 12.09
N TYR A 146 -0.68 11.67 11.44
CA TYR A 146 -1.97 11.55 12.12
C TYR A 146 -2.25 10.09 12.47
N ALA A 147 -3.27 9.84 13.30
CA ALA A 147 -3.85 8.52 13.37
C ALA A 147 -4.61 8.25 12.06
N TYR A 148 -4.56 7.01 11.56
CA TYR A 148 -5.40 6.59 10.44
C TYR A 148 -6.89 6.84 10.75
N GLY A 149 -7.66 7.31 9.77
CA GLY A 149 -9.06 7.69 9.91
C GLY A 149 -9.27 9.10 10.47
N ARG A 150 -8.21 9.81 10.87
CA ARG A 150 -8.33 11.17 11.42
C ARG A 150 -8.43 12.24 10.34
N ASP A 151 -7.72 12.07 9.24
CA ASP A 151 -7.76 12.95 8.08
C ASP A 151 -7.91 12.10 6.82
N ARG A 152 -9.12 12.13 6.25
CA ARG A 152 -9.48 11.38 5.05
C ARG A 152 -8.55 11.64 3.87
N ALA A 153 -7.94 12.82 3.81
CA ALA A 153 -7.05 13.17 2.72
C ALA A 153 -5.66 12.54 2.89
N ARG A 154 -5.31 12.08 4.09
CA ARG A 154 -4.07 11.35 4.38
C ARG A 154 -4.26 9.85 4.42
N ASP A 155 -5.50 9.37 4.53
CA ASP A 155 -5.80 7.95 4.63
C ASP A 155 -5.37 7.19 3.38
N MET A 156 -4.62 6.12 3.61
CA MET A 156 -4.11 5.21 2.60
C MET A 156 -4.59 3.79 2.91
N ALA A 157 -5.21 3.17 1.93
CA ALA A 157 -5.56 1.76 1.96
C ALA A 157 -5.02 1.07 0.72
N GLY A 158 -4.39 -0.09 0.88
CA GLY A 158 -3.77 -0.80 -0.24
C GLY A 158 -3.75 -2.31 -0.08
N VAL A 159 -3.75 -3.00 -1.21
CA VAL A 159 -3.65 -4.46 -1.29
C VAL A 159 -2.17 -4.84 -1.34
N VAL A 160 -1.75 -5.67 -0.39
CA VAL A 160 -0.38 -6.14 -0.21
C VAL A 160 -0.27 -7.55 -0.76
N GLU A 161 0.66 -7.76 -1.69
CA GLU A 161 0.86 -9.05 -2.34
C GLU A 161 2.34 -9.39 -2.41
N ARG A 162 2.67 -10.65 -2.15
CA ARG A 162 3.96 -11.22 -2.50
C ARG A 162 3.96 -11.56 -3.99
N ILE A 163 4.98 -11.14 -4.70
CA ILE A 163 5.09 -11.31 -6.16
C ILE A 163 6.37 -12.05 -6.59
N ASP A 164 7.29 -12.27 -5.66
CA ASP A 164 8.47 -13.11 -5.85
C ASP A 164 8.98 -13.61 -4.47
N ALA A 165 10.01 -14.46 -4.47
CA ALA A 165 10.63 -14.98 -3.26
C ALA A 165 11.04 -13.88 -2.27
N ARG A 166 11.54 -12.74 -2.78
CA ARG A 166 12.00 -11.57 -1.99
C ARG A 166 11.45 -10.25 -2.56
N ARG A 167 10.21 -10.25 -3.04
CA ARG A 167 9.58 -9.06 -3.63
C ARG A 167 8.10 -9.01 -3.31
N TRP A 168 7.68 -7.86 -2.80
CA TRP A 168 6.29 -7.55 -2.49
C TRP A 168 5.89 -6.27 -3.19
N ARG A 169 4.58 -6.07 -3.28
CA ARG A 169 3.99 -4.82 -3.73
C ARG A 169 2.81 -4.43 -2.85
N ILE A 170 2.54 -3.13 -2.82
CA ILE A 170 1.27 -2.59 -2.32
C ILE A 170 0.62 -1.77 -3.42
N ALA A 171 -0.62 -2.09 -3.78
CA ALA A 171 -1.41 -1.32 -4.71
C ALA A 171 -2.41 -0.43 -3.96
N PHE A 172 -2.25 0.88 -4.09
CA PHE A 172 -3.12 1.90 -3.51
C PHE A 172 -4.08 2.44 -4.58
N PRO A 173 -5.36 2.05 -4.57
CA PRO A 173 -6.34 2.56 -5.51
C PRO A 173 -6.84 3.96 -5.12
N PHE A 174 -6.89 4.87 -6.09
CA PHE A 174 -7.39 6.24 -5.92
C PHE A 174 -6.86 6.94 -4.64
N PRO A 175 -5.53 7.07 -4.47
CA PRO A 175 -4.98 7.87 -3.39
C PRO A 175 -5.46 9.32 -3.50
N ALA A 176 -5.65 10.01 -2.36
CA ALA A 176 -6.49 11.20 -2.27
C ALA A 176 -6.09 12.39 -3.17
N TYR A 177 -4.81 12.50 -3.55
CA TYR A 177 -4.28 13.72 -4.16
C TYR A 177 -3.74 13.57 -5.59
N GLU A 178 -3.63 12.35 -6.14
CA GLU A 178 -2.77 12.15 -7.30
C GLU A 178 -3.30 11.15 -8.34
N SER A 179 -2.55 10.08 -8.57
CA SER A 179 -2.71 9.09 -9.63
C SER A 179 -3.99 8.31 -9.51
N VAL A 180 -4.31 7.50 -10.53
CA VAL A 180 -5.41 6.54 -10.41
C VAL A 180 -5.00 5.37 -9.51
N VAL A 181 -3.75 4.93 -9.60
CA VAL A 181 -3.18 3.88 -8.75
C VAL A 181 -1.71 4.18 -8.47
N ASP A 182 -1.30 3.94 -7.22
CA ASP A 182 0.11 3.89 -6.85
C ASP A 182 0.50 2.44 -6.54
N ILE A 183 1.61 1.98 -7.12
CA ILE A 183 2.22 0.69 -6.81
C ILE A 183 3.51 0.95 -6.03
N LEU A 184 3.54 0.58 -4.76
CA LEU A 184 4.75 0.58 -3.93
C LEU A 184 5.43 -0.78 -4.02
N GLU A 185 6.61 -0.84 -4.59
CA GLU A 185 7.49 -2.02 -4.55
C GLU A 185 8.23 -2.09 -3.21
N LEU A 186 8.36 -3.29 -2.66
CA LEU A 186 9.12 -3.60 -1.44
C LEU A 186 10.10 -4.75 -1.71
N VAL A 187 11.39 -4.52 -1.45
CA VAL A 187 12.44 -5.54 -1.57
C VAL A 187 13.29 -5.53 -0.29
N PRO A 188 13.44 -6.65 0.43
CA PRO A 188 14.30 -6.74 1.61
C PRO A 188 15.75 -6.38 1.28
N VAL A 189 16.41 -5.60 2.13
CA VAL A 189 17.84 -5.25 1.99
C VAL A 189 18.72 -6.45 2.34
N ALA A 190 18.41 -7.15 3.43
CA ALA A 190 19.06 -8.40 3.83
C ALA A 190 18.16 -9.60 3.51
N ALA A 191 18.75 -10.79 3.35
CA ALA A 191 17.96 -12.01 3.31
C ALA A 191 17.35 -12.24 4.71
N PRO A 192 16.07 -12.60 4.80
CA PRO A 192 15.47 -12.99 6.08
C PRO A 192 16.13 -14.26 6.63
#